data_AF-X1L6A7-F1
#
_entry.id   AF-X1L6A7-F1
#
_cell.length_a   1.000
_cell.length_b   1.000
_cell.length_c   1.000
_cell.angle_alpha   90.00
_cell.angle_beta   90.00
_cell.angle_gamma   90.00
#
_symmetry.space_group_name_H-M   'P 1'
#
loop_
_entity.id
_entity.type
_entity.pdbx_description
1 polymer ?
#
loop_
_entity_poly.entity_id
_entity_poly.type
_entity_poly.pdbx_seq_one_letter_code
_entity_poly.pdbx_strand_id
1 'polypeptide(L)'
;MANKRPFNQSNPLTRREFMAKSAAVTTSFTIVNPCVIRGTEANSRVEVGCIGLGGRGSLIGRMLAEHKGFQVTSVADYFPGIAQTVGEKLGVAKEHRFWGLSSYKKLIADKVDAVFCETPPYCFPEHVTA
;
A
#
# COMPACT_ATOMS: atom_id res chain seq x y z
N MET A 1 71.79 11.49 -21.47
CA MET A 1 70.48 11.84 -20.86
C MET A 1 69.54 12.15 -22.01
N ALA A 2 68.36 11.57 -22.21
CA ALA A 2 67.32 11.27 -21.24
C ALA A 2 66.49 10.02 -21.63
N ASN A 3 65.88 9.47 -20.59
CA ASN A 3 65.19 8.20 -20.44
C ASN A 3 63.82 8.19 -21.15
N LYS A 4 63.54 7.25 -22.06
CA LYS A 4 62.19 7.03 -22.59
C LYS A 4 61.44 6.07 -21.65
N ARG A 5 60.47 6.59 -20.90
CA ARG A 5 59.59 5.78 -20.02
C ARG A 5 58.67 4.90 -20.90
N PRO A 6 58.43 3.62 -20.55
CA PRO A 6 57.43 2.83 -21.23
C PRO A 6 56.03 3.31 -20.84
N PHE A 7 55.15 3.47 -21.83
CA PHE A 7 53.73 3.74 -21.63
C PHE A 7 53.07 2.49 -21.04
N ASN A 8 52.48 2.62 -19.85
CA ASN A 8 51.71 1.55 -19.21
C ASN A 8 50.41 1.33 -20.00
N GLN A 9 50.30 0.20 -20.72
CA GLN A 9 49.04 -0.21 -21.33
C GLN A 9 48.16 -0.90 -20.28
N SER A 10 47.19 -0.16 -19.74
CA SER A 10 46.07 -0.77 -19.04
C SER A 10 45.12 -1.39 -20.07
N ASN A 11 45.14 -2.72 -20.23
CA ASN A 11 44.18 -3.41 -21.08
C ASN A 11 42.76 -3.23 -20.51
N PRO A 12 41.84 -2.56 -21.22
CA PRO A 12 40.45 -2.47 -20.80
C PRO A 12 39.80 -3.85 -20.98
N LEU A 13 39.18 -4.36 -19.92
CA LEU A 13 38.44 -5.61 -19.97
C LEU A 13 37.41 -5.55 -21.11
N THR A 14 37.53 -6.46 -22.07
CA THR A 14 36.61 -6.48 -23.20
C THR A 14 35.28 -7.11 -22.78
N ARG A 15 34.18 -6.64 -23.37
CA ARG A 15 32.82 -7.21 -23.16
C ARG A 15 32.79 -8.74 -23.31
N ARG A 16 33.62 -9.27 -24.21
CA ARG A 16 33.73 -10.70 -24.49
C ARG A 16 34.45 -11.46 -23.37
N GLU A 17 35.48 -10.87 -22.77
CA GLU A 17 36.14 -11.42 -21.58
C GLU A 17 35.22 -11.36 -20.36
N PHE A 18 34.43 -10.30 -20.23
CA PHE A 18 33.42 -10.20 -19.18
C PHE A 18 32.36 -11.31 -19.32
N MET A 19 31.77 -11.48 -20.51
CA MET A 19 30.81 -12.57 -20.76
C MET A 19 31.41 -13.97 -20.57
N ALA A 20 32.66 -14.17 -20.99
CA ALA A 20 33.36 -15.45 -20.80
C ALA A 20 33.62 -15.74 -19.31
N LYS A 21 33.91 -14.71 -18.49
CA LYS A 21 34.09 -14.83 -17.04
C LYS A 21 32.76 -14.99 -16.28
N SER A 22 31.67 -14.41 -16.77
CA SER A 22 30.32 -14.56 -16.19
C SER A 22 29.76 -15.99 -16.33
N ALA A 23 30.25 -16.78 -17.29
CA ALA A 23 29.82 -18.16 -17.50
C ALA A 23 30.38 -19.16 -16.47
N ALA A 24 31.42 -18.78 -15.72
CA ALA A 24 32.09 -19.67 -14.76
C ALA A 24 31.54 -19.57 -13.32
N VAL A 25 30.61 -18.64 -13.04
CA VAL A 25 29.99 -18.46 -11.71
C VAL A 25 28.48 -18.66 -11.84
N THR A 26 28.07 -19.89 -12.13
CA THR A 26 26.67 -20.35 -11.98
C THR A 26 26.55 -21.13 -10.68
N THR A 27 26.95 -20.53 -9.57
CA THR A 27 26.51 -20.98 -8.24
C THR A 27 25.03 -20.67 -8.10
N SER A 28 24.19 -21.63 -8.47
CA SER A 28 22.89 -21.89 -7.84
C SER A 28 21.95 -20.70 -7.60
N PHE A 29 21.75 -19.80 -8.57
CA PHE A 29 20.61 -18.89 -8.51
C PHE A 29 19.33 -19.65 -8.89
N THR A 30 18.57 -20.07 -7.89
CA THR A 30 17.22 -20.59 -8.11
C THR A 30 16.35 -19.45 -8.63
N ILE A 31 15.89 -19.57 -9.89
CA ILE A 31 14.84 -18.69 -10.43
C ILE A 31 13.55 -19.07 -9.71
N VAL A 32 13.26 -18.38 -8.61
CA VAL A 32 11.99 -18.49 -7.90
C VAL A 32 10.95 -17.59 -8.56
N ASN A 33 9.71 -18.05 -8.57
CA ASN A 33 8.58 -17.27 -9.10
C ASN A 33 8.47 -15.94 -8.31
N PRO A 34 8.38 -14.77 -8.97
CA PRO A 34 8.30 -13.47 -8.28
C PRO A 34 7.09 -13.35 -7.34
N CYS A 35 6.05 -14.16 -7.52
CA CYS A 35 4.92 -14.27 -6.59
C CYS A 35 5.36 -14.78 -5.19
N VAL A 36 6.36 -15.65 -5.13
CA VAL A 36 6.89 -16.20 -3.86
C VAL A 36 7.73 -15.16 -3.10
N ILE A 37 8.37 -14.21 -3.81
CA ILE A 37 9.15 -13.13 -3.19
C ILE A 37 8.24 -11.99 -2.68
N ARG A 38 7.05 -11.79 -3.28
CA ARG A 38 6.15 -10.67 -2.94
C ARG A 38 5.28 -10.86 -1.69
N GLY A 39 5.50 -11.91 -0.90
CA GLY A 39 4.67 -12.21 0.26
C GLY A 39 3.29 -12.74 -0.15
N THR A 40 2.65 -13.49 0.73
CA THR A 40 1.31 -14.03 0.48
C THR A 40 0.31 -12.87 0.33
N GLU A 41 -0.54 -12.89 -0.69
CA GLU A 41 -1.55 -11.85 -1.00
C GLU A 41 -2.40 -11.40 0.21
N ALA A 42 -2.57 -12.26 1.22
CA ALA A 42 -3.30 -11.95 2.44
C ALA A 42 -2.57 -10.97 3.37
N ASN A 43 -1.24 -10.92 3.34
CA ASN A 43 -0.41 -10.04 4.18
C ASN A 43 0.03 -8.76 3.46
N SER A 44 -0.54 -8.50 2.28
CA SER A 44 -0.18 -7.37 1.41
C SER A 44 -1.33 -6.38 1.18
N ARG A 45 -2.48 -6.59 1.83
CA ARG A 45 -3.63 -5.68 1.71
C ARG A 45 -3.42 -4.45 2.57
N VAL A 46 -3.74 -3.30 2.00
CA VAL A 46 -3.74 -2.03 2.73
C VAL A 46 -5.00 -2.00 3.59
N GLU A 47 -4.85 -1.81 4.90
CA GLU A 47 -5.97 -1.65 5.84
C GLU A 47 -6.53 -0.24 5.68
N VAL A 48 -7.81 -0.12 5.34
CA VAL A 48 -8.40 1.17 4.97
C VAL A 48 -9.63 1.51 5.81
N GLY A 49 -9.73 2.78 6.16
CA GLY A 49 -10.93 3.37 6.75
C GLY A 49 -11.76 4.15 5.73
N CYS A 50 -13.08 4.21 5.91
CA CYS A 50 -13.97 5.04 5.09
C CYS A 50 -14.80 6.00 5.96
N ILE A 51 -14.71 7.30 5.67
CA ILE A 51 -15.41 8.38 6.40
C ILE A 51 -16.47 9.00 5.49
N GLY A 52 -17.71 9.03 5.96
CA GLY A 52 -18.85 9.54 5.20
C GLY A 52 -19.47 8.45 4.33
N LEU A 53 -20.40 7.69 4.88
CA LEU A 53 -20.97 6.47 4.30
C LEU A 53 -22.32 6.72 3.61
N GLY A 54 -22.50 7.92 3.06
CA GLY A 54 -23.65 8.27 2.23
C GLY A 54 -23.67 7.49 0.90
N GLY A 55 -24.45 7.93 -0.08
CA GLY A 55 -24.58 7.21 -1.36
C GLY A 55 -23.25 6.94 -2.08
N ARG A 56 -22.33 7.90 -2.07
CA ARG A 56 -20.98 7.74 -2.65
C ARG A 56 -20.06 6.90 -1.76
N GLY A 57 -19.98 7.20 -0.47
CA GLY A 57 -19.12 6.45 0.44
C GLY A 57 -19.49 4.99 0.62
N SER A 58 -20.79 4.66 0.61
CA SER A 58 -21.23 3.26 0.62
C SER A 58 -20.88 2.52 -0.68
N LEU A 59 -21.01 3.18 -1.84
CA LEU A 59 -20.57 2.63 -3.13
C LEU A 59 -19.06 2.37 -3.14
N ILE A 60 -18.27 3.35 -2.70
CA ILE A 60 -16.81 3.25 -2.67
C ILE A 60 -16.37 2.21 -1.64
N GLY A 61 -16.97 2.19 -0.45
CA GLY A 61 -16.73 1.15 0.56
C GLY A 61 -16.95 -0.26 0.00
N ARG A 62 -18.01 -0.47 -0.81
CA ARG A 62 -18.23 -1.74 -1.51
C ARG A 62 -17.13 -2.03 -2.53
N MET A 63 -16.74 -1.06 -3.35
CA MET A 63 -15.65 -1.24 -4.33
C MET A 63 -14.31 -1.57 -3.65
N LEU A 64 -14.03 -0.97 -2.48
CA LEU A 64 -12.85 -1.27 -1.68
C LEU A 64 -12.89 -2.71 -1.15
N ALA A 65 -14.03 -3.16 -0.63
CA ALA A 65 -14.19 -4.53 -0.14
C ALA A 65 -14.08 -5.58 -1.27
N GLU A 66 -14.49 -5.25 -2.49
CA GLU A 66 -14.35 -6.12 -3.67
C GLU A 66 -12.92 -6.13 -4.25
N HIS A 67 -12.13 -5.09 -3.98
CA HIS A 67 -10.78 -4.95 -4.51
C HIS A 67 -9.75 -5.76 -3.71
N LYS A 68 -8.96 -6.60 -4.40
CA LYS A 68 -8.02 -7.54 -3.77
C LYS A 68 -6.91 -6.89 -2.94
N GLY A 69 -6.57 -5.63 -3.24
CA GLY A 69 -5.50 -4.89 -2.56
C GLY A 69 -5.92 -4.13 -1.31
N PHE A 70 -7.21 -4.10 -0.96
CA PHE A 70 -7.72 -3.35 0.19
C PHE A 70 -8.46 -4.27 1.17
N GLN A 71 -8.43 -3.89 2.43
CA GLN A 71 -9.28 -4.45 3.47
C GLN A 71 -9.93 -3.31 4.25
N VAL A 72 -11.25 -3.19 4.17
CA VAL A 72 -11.98 -2.18 4.94
C VAL A 72 -12.04 -2.64 6.39
N THR A 73 -11.28 -1.99 7.27
CA THR A 73 -11.17 -2.37 8.68
C THR A 73 -12.00 -1.47 9.59
N SER A 74 -12.25 -0.21 9.18
CA SER A 74 -12.96 0.77 10.00
C SER A 74 -13.87 1.65 9.17
N VAL A 75 -15.00 2.07 9.75
CA VAL A 75 -15.94 3.01 9.09
C VAL A 75 -16.41 4.09 10.05
N ALA A 76 -16.64 5.28 9.52
CA ALA A 76 -17.16 6.41 10.29
C ALA A 76 -18.24 7.14 9.50
N ASP A 77 -19.35 7.45 10.14
CA ASP A 77 -20.37 8.35 9.61
C ASP A 77 -20.85 9.32 10.70
N TYR A 78 -21.57 10.37 10.34
CA TYR A 78 -22.25 11.20 11.35
C TYR A 78 -23.43 10.43 11.97
N PHE A 79 -24.19 9.71 11.14
CA PHE A 79 -25.43 9.04 11.53
C PHE A 79 -25.17 7.59 11.98
N PRO A 80 -25.59 7.20 13.20
CA PRO A 80 -25.32 5.86 13.74
C PRO A 80 -25.92 4.74 12.90
N GLY A 81 -27.14 4.92 12.38
CA GLY A 81 -27.79 3.91 11.54
C GLY A 81 -26.99 3.63 10.26
N ILE A 82 -26.40 4.66 9.65
CA ILE A 82 -25.60 4.50 8.43
C ILE A 82 -24.28 3.79 8.77
N ALA A 83 -23.56 4.25 9.80
CA ALA A 83 -22.32 3.60 10.26
C ALA A 83 -22.51 2.11 10.57
N GLN A 84 -23.60 1.77 11.26
CA GLN A 84 -23.91 0.39 11.62
C GLN A 84 -24.28 -0.45 10.40
N THR A 85 -25.22 -0.01 9.58
CA THR A 85 -25.70 -0.76 8.41
C THR A 85 -24.62 -0.94 7.35
N VAL A 86 -23.86 0.11 7.03
CA VAL A 86 -22.79 0.02 6.03
C VAL A 86 -21.62 -0.79 6.58
N GLY A 87 -21.22 -0.56 7.84
CA GLY A 87 -20.16 -1.36 8.48
C GLY A 87 -20.51 -2.86 8.55
N GLU A 88 -21.78 -3.20 8.77
CA GLU A 88 -22.24 -4.59 8.72
C GLU A 88 -22.10 -5.20 7.33
N LYS A 89 -22.56 -4.49 6.29
CA LYS A 89 -22.45 -4.94 4.89
C LYS A 89 -21.00 -5.12 4.44
N LEU A 90 -20.07 -4.34 5.00
CA LEU A 90 -18.64 -4.41 4.71
C LEU A 90 -17.90 -5.40 5.62
N GLY A 91 -18.56 -6.05 6.58
CA GLY A 91 -17.93 -7.02 7.48
C GLY A 91 -17.01 -6.39 8.54
N VAL A 92 -17.12 -5.08 8.78
CA VAL A 92 -16.30 -4.35 9.76
C VAL A 92 -16.73 -4.73 11.17
N ALA A 93 -15.82 -5.01 12.11
CA ALA A 93 -16.21 -5.36 13.49
C ALA A 93 -16.90 -4.18 14.19
N LYS A 94 -17.79 -4.44 15.17
CA LYS A 94 -18.66 -3.40 15.75
C LYS A 94 -17.86 -2.29 16.44
N GLU A 95 -16.75 -2.65 17.06
CA GLU A 95 -15.77 -1.78 17.71
C GLU A 95 -15.08 -0.80 16.75
N HIS A 96 -15.04 -1.12 15.45
CA HIS A 96 -14.45 -0.29 14.39
C HIS A 96 -15.52 0.45 13.55
N ARG A 97 -16.75 0.54 14.06
CA ARG A 97 -17.85 1.32 13.45
C ARG A 97 -18.13 2.54 14.32
N PHE A 98 -17.68 3.71 13.86
CA PHE A 98 -17.78 4.94 14.63
C PHE A 98 -18.92 5.84 14.11
N TRP A 99 -19.55 6.59 15.01
CA TRP A 99 -20.59 7.56 14.65
C TRP A 99 -20.54 8.85 15.47
N GLY A 100 -21.19 9.90 14.98
CA GLY A 100 -21.25 11.24 15.56
C GLY A 100 -20.28 12.24 14.92
N LEU A 101 -20.34 13.52 15.33
CA LEU A 101 -19.61 14.63 14.72
C LEU A 101 -18.08 14.43 14.69
N SER A 102 -17.52 13.77 15.70
CA SER A 102 -16.08 13.50 15.80
C SER A 102 -15.73 12.03 15.55
N SER A 103 -16.59 11.27 14.88
CA SER A 103 -16.33 9.87 14.54
C SER A 103 -15.10 9.69 13.65
N TYR A 104 -14.86 10.66 12.77
CA TYR A 104 -13.69 10.69 11.90
C TYR A 104 -12.37 10.62 12.69
N LYS A 105 -12.28 11.29 13.85
CA LYS A 105 -11.10 11.24 14.74
C LYS A 105 -10.87 9.84 15.30
N LYS A 106 -11.96 9.15 15.67
CA LYS A 106 -11.87 7.77 16.19
C LYS A 106 -11.38 6.81 15.12
N LEU A 107 -11.83 6.98 13.88
CA LEU A 107 -11.37 6.17 12.74
C LEU A 107 -9.91 6.46 12.38
N ILE A 108 -9.47 7.72 12.40
CA ILE A 108 -8.07 8.08 12.12
C ILE A 108 -7.14 7.57 13.22
N ALA A 109 -7.59 7.61 14.49
CA ALA A 109 -6.85 7.05 15.61
C ALA A 109 -6.89 5.50 15.63
N ASP A 110 -7.75 4.89 14.83
CA ASP A 110 -7.78 3.44 14.64
C ASP A 110 -6.60 2.99 13.78
N LYS A 111 -6.28 1.71 13.81
CA LYS A 111 -5.12 1.17 13.08
C LYS A 111 -5.47 0.99 11.59
N VAL A 112 -5.48 2.09 10.83
CA VAL A 112 -5.67 2.10 9.36
C VAL A 112 -4.44 2.66 8.67
N ASP A 113 -4.08 2.10 7.51
CA ASP A 113 -2.96 2.58 6.68
C ASP A 113 -3.38 3.76 5.79
N ALA A 114 -4.65 3.80 5.38
CA ALA A 114 -5.20 4.87 4.56
C ALA A 114 -6.67 5.15 4.86
N VAL A 115 -7.10 6.38 4.55
CA VAL A 115 -8.47 6.84 4.78
C VAL A 115 -9.08 7.32 3.47
N PHE A 116 -10.25 6.79 3.13
CA PHE A 116 -11.12 7.29 2.07
C PHE A 116 -12.10 8.30 2.67
N CYS A 117 -11.97 9.56 2.28
CA CYS A 117 -12.79 10.64 2.78
C CYS A 117 -13.88 10.98 1.76
N GLU A 118 -15.10 10.52 2.02
CA GLU A 118 -16.27 10.64 1.15
C GLU A 118 -17.33 11.58 1.77
N THR A 119 -16.86 12.49 2.63
CA THR A 119 -17.65 13.58 3.22
C THR A 119 -17.70 14.80 2.28
N PRO A 120 -18.54 15.81 2.56
CA PRO A 120 -18.47 17.06 1.81
C PRO A 120 -17.06 17.67 1.83
N PRO A 121 -16.53 18.21 0.71
CA PRO A 121 -15.14 18.68 0.62
C PRO A 121 -14.74 19.72 1.67
N TYR A 122 -15.71 20.47 2.20
CA TYR A 122 -15.50 21.41 3.31
C TYR A 122 -14.90 20.75 4.56
N CYS A 123 -15.19 19.47 4.82
CA CYS A 123 -14.71 18.75 6.00
C CYS A 123 -13.27 18.22 5.84
N PHE A 124 -12.75 18.15 4.61
CA PHE A 124 -11.45 17.52 4.34
C PHE A 124 -10.27 18.16 5.07
N PRO A 125 -10.16 19.51 5.14
CA PRO A 125 -9.07 20.13 5.89
C PRO A 125 -9.02 19.67 7.35
N GLU A 126 -10.17 19.60 8.01
CA GLU A 126 -10.24 19.17 9.41
C GLU A 126 -9.87 17.69 9.56
N HIS A 127 -10.36 16.82 8.66
CA HIS A 127 -10.07 15.39 8.69
C HIS A 127 -8.60 15.06 8.41
N VAL A 128 -7.91 15.82 7.55
CA VAL A 128 -6.49 15.61 7.25
C VAL A 128 -5.58 16.04 8.40
N THR A 129 -6.04 16.98 9.23
CA THR A 129 -5.28 17.50 10.38
C THR A 129 -5.48 16.75 11.69
N ALA A 130 -6.47 15.86 11.76
CA ALA A 130 -6.80 15.09 12.97
C ALA A 130 -5.88 13.90 13.17
#